data_AF-A0A7X3SIJ0-F1
#
_entry.id   AF-A0A7X3SIJ0-F1
#
_cell.length_a   1.000
_cell.length_b   1.000
_cell.length_c   1.000
_cell.angle_alpha   90.00
_cell.angle_beta   90.00
_cell.angle_gamma   90.00
#
_symmetry.space_group_name_H-M   'P 1'
#
loop_
_entity.id
_entity.type
_entity.pdbx_description
1 polymer ?
#
loop_
_entity_poly.entity_id
_entity_poly.type
_entity_poly.pdbx_seq_one_letter_code
_entity_poly.pdbx_strand_id
1 'polypeptide(L)'
;MNSTIGGCIPSANENNVRTRTAREELRNTSMEEDVERYRNEERLREKTEEIFRDTKYGTMNEQLWELLKEKDCRRKLYVKALKMFGRKDGMEVYRRIRDELL
;
A
#
# COMPACT_ATOMS: atom_id res chain seq x y z
N MET A 1 20.19 27.83 -55.21
CA MET A 1 19.26 27.65 -54.07
C MET A 1 18.14 26.76 -54.57
N ASN A 2 17.91 25.58 -53.98
CA ASN A 2 16.69 24.76 -54.06
C ASN A 2 16.94 23.46 -53.26
N SER A 3 16.90 23.55 -51.93
CA SER A 3 16.89 22.37 -51.05
C SER A 3 15.46 22.12 -50.65
N THR A 4 14.79 21.24 -51.40
CA THR A 4 13.42 20.79 -51.14
C THR A 4 13.35 20.20 -49.74
N ILE A 5 12.55 20.84 -48.88
CA ILE A 5 12.20 20.44 -47.52
C ILE A 5 11.25 19.23 -47.60
N GLY A 6 11.70 18.16 -48.25
CA GLY A 6 10.89 16.98 -48.58
C GLY A 6 11.44 15.68 -47.99
N GLY A 7 12.41 15.75 -47.08
CA GLY A 7 13.14 14.56 -46.60
C GLY A 7 13.16 14.35 -45.09
N CYS A 8 12.39 15.09 -44.29
CA CYS A 8 12.66 15.17 -42.85
C CYS A 8 11.45 15.02 -41.93
N ILE A 9 10.53 14.07 -42.15
CA ILE A 9 9.65 13.63 -41.05
C ILE A 9 9.30 12.12 -41.14
N PRO A 10 10.25 11.19 -40.86
CA PRO A 10 9.87 9.91 -40.24
C PRO A 10 10.12 9.95 -38.72
N SER A 11 11.02 10.81 -38.27
CA SER A 11 11.55 10.84 -36.89
C SER A 11 10.59 11.41 -35.85
N ALA A 12 9.63 12.26 -36.25
CA ALA A 12 8.65 12.83 -35.30
C ALA A 12 7.59 11.80 -34.86
N ASN A 13 7.26 10.82 -35.71
CA ASN A 13 6.22 9.83 -35.44
C ASN A 13 6.75 8.63 -34.62
N GLU A 14 7.99 8.20 -34.87
CA GLU A 14 8.66 7.17 -34.05
C GLU A 14 8.81 7.59 -32.59
N ASN A 15 9.11 8.88 -32.34
CA ASN A 15 9.23 9.42 -30.99
C ASN A 15 7.90 9.34 -30.22
N ASN A 16 6.76 9.52 -30.90
CA ASN A 16 5.41 9.45 -30.31
C ASN A 16 5.04 8.02 -29.92
N VAL A 17 5.32 7.03 -30.77
CA VAL A 17 5.04 5.62 -30.47
C VAL A 17 5.89 5.14 -29.30
N ARG A 18 7.20 5.42 -29.31
CA ARG A 18 8.12 5.01 -28.22
C ARG A 18 7.76 5.65 -26.89
N THR A 19 7.42 6.94 -26.87
CA THR A 19 6.96 7.60 -25.64
C THR A 19 5.57 7.13 -25.20
N ARG A 20 4.68 6.74 -26.12
CA ARG A 20 3.38 6.15 -25.77
C ARG A 20 3.54 4.78 -25.14
N THR A 21 4.34 3.90 -25.73
CA THR A 21 4.62 2.57 -25.17
C THR A 21 5.30 2.68 -23.81
N ALA A 22 6.31 3.55 -23.66
CA ALA A 22 6.95 3.77 -22.36
C ALA A 22 5.97 4.29 -21.29
N ARG A 23 5.00 5.16 -21.66
CA ARG A 23 3.94 5.64 -20.76
C ARG A 23 2.93 4.56 -20.41
N GLU A 24 2.59 3.68 -21.35
CA GLU A 24 1.71 2.53 -21.12
C GLU A 24 2.37 1.52 -20.19
N GLU A 25 3.64 1.18 -20.42
CA GLU A 25 4.43 0.31 -19.55
C GLU A 25 4.54 0.90 -18.13
N LEU A 26 4.91 2.18 -18.00
CA LEU A 26 4.96 2.86 -16.68
C LEU A 26 3.59 2.88 -15.98
N ARG A 27 2.49 3.07 -16.72
CA ARG A 27 1.13 3.04 -16.16
C ARG A 27 0.74 1.63 -15.73
N ASN A 28 1.11 0.61 -16.50
CA ASN A 28 0.84 -0.78 -16.16
C ASN A 28 1.64 -1.20 -14.92
N THR A 29 2.93 -0.86 -14.84
CA THR A 29 3.74 -1.08 -13.64
C THR A 29 3.14 -0.37 -12.43
N SER A 30 2.71 0.89 -12.58
CA SER A 30 2.02 1.61 -11.50
C SER A 30 0.73 0.89 -11.07
N MET A 31 -0.05 0.35 -12.00
CA MET A 31 -1.28 -0.38 -11.68
C MET A 31 -0.99 -1.72 -11.00
N GLU A 32 0.06 -2.44 -11.43
CA GLU A 32 0.50 -3.68 -10.80
C GLU A 32 1.01 -3.44 -9.38
N GLU A 33 1.79 -2.38 -9.15
CA GLU A 33 2.25 -1.94 -7.82
C GLU A 33 1.07 -1.57 -6.91
N ASP A 34 0.05 -0.89 -7.45
CA ASP A 34 -1.19 -0.56 -6.75
C ASP A 34 -1.99 -1.81 -6.36
N VAL A 35 -2.12 -2.77 -7.28
CA VAL A 35 -2.80 -4.05 -7.02
C VAL A 35 -2.04 -4.88 -5.99
N GLU A 36 -0.71 -4.89 -6.03
CA GLU A 36 0.11 -5.61 -5.06
C GLU A 36 0.00 -4.98 -3.67
N ARG A 37 0.01 -3.64 -3.55
CA ARG A 37 -0.29 -2.96 -2.28
C ARG A 37 -1.66 -3.35 -1.74
N TYR A 38 -2.69 -3.26 -2.58
CA TYR A 38 -4.06 -3.55 -2.17
C TYR A 38 -4.21 -5.01 -1.68
N ARG A 39 -3.62 -5.97 -2.39
CA ARG A 39 -3.60 -7.38 -1.98
C ARG A 39 -2.87 -7.60 -0.65
N ASN A 40 -1.78 -6.88 -0.43
CA ASN A 40 -1.02 -6.96 0.82
C ASN A 40 -1.83 -6.35 1.99
N GLU A 41 -2.56 -5.26 1.76
CA GLU A 41 -3.48 -4.67 2.72
C GLU A 41 -4.65 -5.62 3.04
N GLU A 42 -5.25 -6.26 2.04
CA GLU A 42 -6.33 -7.22 2.20
C GLU A 42 -5.89 -8.45 3.00
N ARG A 43 -4.72 -9.03 2.67
CA ARG A 43 -4.12 -10.13 3.44
C ARG A 43 -3.85 -9.76 4.89
N LEU A 44 -3.35 -8.56 5.12
CA LEU A 44 -3.05 -8.07 6.47
C LEU A 44 -4.35 -7.87 7.26
N ARG A 45 -5.42 -7.42 6.61
CA ARG A 45 -6.76 -7.29 7.20
C ARG A 45 -7.33 -8.65 7.58
N GLU A 46 -7.33 -9.62 6.67
CA GLU A 46 -7.82 -10.98 6.95
C GLU A 46 -7.07 -11.61 8.13
N LYS A 47 -5.74 -11.49 8.15
CA LYS A 47 -4.91 -12.02 9.23
C LYS A 47 -5.22 -11.33 10.57
N THR A 48 -5.44 -10.02 10.54
CA THR A 48 -5.82 -9.26 11.75
C THR A 48 -7.20 -9.71 12.25
N GLU A 49 -8.18 -9.85 11.36
CA GLU A 49 -9.50 -10.34 11.71
C GLU A 49 -9.46 -11.76 12.28
N GLU A 50 -8.57 -12.63 11.78
CA GLU A 50 -8.35 -13.97 12.33
C GLU A 50 -7.76 -13.93 13.75
N ILE A 51 -6.67 -13.18 13.95
CA ILE A 51 -5.97 -13.06 15.26
C ILE A 51 -6.90 -12.52 16.34
N PHE A 52 -7.77 -11.57 15.97
CA PHE A 52 -8.65 -10.88 16.91
C PHE A 52 -10.08 -11.44 16.97
N ARG A 53 -10.44 -12.45 16.16
CA ARG A 53 -11.79 -13.05 16.07
C ARG A 53 -12.30 -13.56 17.42
N ASP A 54 -11.46 -14.31 18.13
CA ASP A 54 -11.77 -14.91 19.44
C ASP A 54 -11.50 -13.97 20.62
N THR A 55 -11.25 -12.69 20.34
CA THR A 55 -10.92 -11.70 21.35
C THR A 55 -12.06 -10.72 21.53
N LYS A 56 -12.11 -10.08 22.70
CA LYS A 56 -13.02 -8.96 22.96
C LYS A 56 -12.83 -7.75 22.02
N TYR A 57 -11.78 -7.76 21.20
CA TYR A 57 -11.48 -6.72 20.21
C TYR A 57 -12.01 -7.05 18.81
N GLY A 58 -12.64 -8.21 18.60
CA GLY A 58 -13.20 -8.59 17.29
C GLY A 58 -14.31 -7.65 16.79
N THR A 59 -14.97 -6.90 17.67
CA THR A 59 -15.91 -5.82 17.32
C THR A 59 -15.21 -4.49 17.01
N MET A 60 -13.91 -4.36 17.29
CA MET A 60 -13.09 -3.16 17.10
C MET A 60 -12.14 -3.30 15.89
N ASN A 61 -12.51 -4.12 14.90
CA ASN A 61 -11.70 -4.38 13.70
C ASN A 61 -11.29 -3.08 12.98
N GLU A 62 -12.15 -2.07 12.93
CA GLU A 62 -11.84 -0.78 12.29
C GLU A 62 -10.69 -0.03 13.01
N GLN A 63 -10.68 -0.03 14.35
CA GLN A 63 -9.62 0.61 15.14
C GLN A 63 -8.30 -0.15 15.08
N LEU A 64 -8.38 -1.48 15.06
CA LEU A 64 -7.23 -2.36 14.80
C LEU A 64 -6.65 -2.10 13.41
N TRP A 65 -7.52 -1.81 12.46
CA TRP A 65 -7.10 -1.52 11.11
C TRP A 65 -6.45 -0.15 10.98
N GLU A 66 -7.00 0.87 11.63
CA GLU A 66 -6.36 2.18 11.75
C GLU A 66 -4.98 2.09 12.43
N LEU A 67 -4.82 1.17 13.39
CA LEU A 67 -3.54 0.93 14.07
C LEU A 67 -2.47 0.35 13.12
N LEU A 68 -2.85 -0.55 12.23
CA LEU A 68 -1.94 -1.33 11.36
C LEU A 68 -1.74 -0.73 9.96
N LYS A 69 -2.66 0.12 9.51
CA LYS A 69 -2.64 0.76 8.19
C LYS A 69 -1.37 1.57 7.96
N GLU A 70 -0.91 2.29 8.98
CA GLU A 70 0.39 2.95 8.92
C GLU A 70 1.49 1.96 9.30
N LYS A 71 2.47 1.76 8.40
CA LYS A 71 3.74 1.08 8.71
C LYS A 71 4.59 1.92 9.66
N ASP A 72 4.10 2.06 10.89
CA ASP A 72 4.76 2.83 11.92
C ASP A 72 5.82 1.99 12.63
N CYS A 73 6.83 2.68 13.16
CA CYS A 73 7.84 2.04 14.00
C CYS A 73 7.17 1.43 15.26
N ARG A 74 7.72 0.32 15.78
CA ARG A 74 7.21 -0.39 16.98
C ARG A 74 6.84 0.54 18.15
N ARG A 75 7.61 1.60 18.37
CA ARG A 75 7.36 2.60 19.43
C ARG A 75 6.09 3.42 19.17
N LYS A 76 5.85 3.83 17.92
CA LYS A 76 4.65 4.59 17.55
C LYS A 76 3.41 3.70 17.57
N LEU A 77 3.54 2.45 17.11
CA LEU A 77 2.48 1.43 17.22
C LEU A 77 2.04 1.25 18.68
N TYR A 78 2.99 1.11 19.61
CA TYR A 78 2.71 1.01 21.04
C TYR A 78 1.95 2.22 21.58
N VAL A 79 2.38 3.44 21.25
CA VAL A 79 1.72 4.68 21.71
C VAL A 79 0.31 4.80 21.12
N LYS A 80 0.12 4.49 19.84
CA LYS A 80 -1.20 4.49 19.19
C LYS A 80 -2.14 3.46 19.82
N ALA A 81 -1.65 2.24 20.09
CA ALA A 81 -2.44 1.19 20.73
C ALA A 81 -2.90 1.63 22.13
N LEU A 82 -2.01 2.21 22.93
CA LEU A 82 -2.35 2.77 24.24
C LEU A 82 -3.35 3.92 24.15
N LYS A 83 -3.27 4.76 23.10
CA LYS A 83 -4.18 5.90 22.91
C LYS A 83 -5.59 5.47 22.51
N MET A 84 -5.71 4.46 21.64
CA MET A 84 -7.00 4.01 21.12
C MET A 84 -7.72 3.06 22.08
N PHE A 85 -7.00 2.08 22.63
CA PHE A 85 -7.61 1.03 23.47
C PHE A 85 -7.42 1.29 24.97
N GLY A 86 -6.58 2.25 25.35
CA GLY A 86 -6.26 2.51 26.76
C GLY A 86 -5.10 1.65 27.27
N ARG A 87 -4.76 1.80 28.56
CA ARG A 87 -3.49 1.28 29.11
C ARG A 87 -3.38 -0.24 29.19
N LYS A 88 -4.43 -0.92 29.67
CA LYS A 88 -4.44 -2.39 29.80
C LYS A 88 -4.66 -3.04 28.45
N ASP A 89 -5.74 -2.63 27.78
CA ASP A 89 -6.16 -3.21 26.50
C ASP A 89 -5.18 -2.90 25.36
N GLY A 90 -4.67 -1.67 25.28
CA GLY A 90 -3.67 -1.30 24.29
C GLY A 90 -2.36 -2.06 24.44
N MET A 91 -1.98 -2.42 25.67
CA MET A 91 -0.81 -3.28 25.89
C MET A 91 -1.04 -4.72 25.40
N GLU A 92 -2.23 -5.25 25.61
CA GLU A 92 -2.61 -6.61 25.19
C GLU A 92 -2.70 -6.71 23.66
N VAL A 93 -3.34 -5.73 23.02
CA VAL A 93 -3.40 -5.58 21.56
C VAL A 93 -1.98 -5.46 20.97
N TYR A 94 -1.14 -4.59 21.53
CA TYR A 94 0.24 -4.43 21.07
C TYR A 94 1.06 -5.72 21.20
N ARG A 95 0.92 -6.46 22.32
CA ARG A 95 1.61 -7.75 22.51
C ARG A 95 1.21 -8.77 21.44
N ARG A 96 -0.09 -8.93 21.19
CA ARG A 96 -0.58 -9.85 20.15
C ARG A 96 -0.06 -9.48 18.76
N ILE A 97 -0.17 -8.21 18.38
CA ILE A 97 0.37 -7.74 17.09
C ILE A 97 1.87 -8.02 17.01
N ARG A 98 2.60 -7.74 18.09
CA ARG A 98 4.04 -7.99 18.12
C ARG A 98 4.38 -9.48 17.97
N ASP A 99 3.60 -10.37 18.57
CA ASP A 99 3.92 -11.80 18.59
C ASP A 99 3.41 -12.54 17.32
N GLU A 100 2.39 -12.03 16.63
CA GLU A 100 1.78 -12.69 15.45
C GLU A 100 1.99 -11.99 14.09
N LEU A 101 2.34 -10.69 14.09
CA LEU A 101 2.43 -9.85 12.89
C LEU A 101 3.80 -9.19 12.67
N LEU A 102 4.65 -9.04 13.70
CA LEU A 102 5.98 -8.43 13.63
C LEU A 102 7.11 -9.45 13.86
#